data_AF-A0A1G9YUH0-F1
#
_entry.id   AF-A0A1G9YUH0-F1
#
_cell.length_a   1.000
_cell.length_b   1.000
_cell.length_c   1.000
_cell.angle_alpha   90.00
_cell.angle_beta   90.00
_cell.angle_gamma   90.00
#
_symmetry.space_group_name_H-M   'P 1'
#
loop_
_entity.id
_entity.type
_entity.pdbx_description
1 polymer ?
#
loop_
_entity_poly.entity_id
_entity_poly.type
_entity_poly.pdbx_seq_one_letter_code
_entity_poly.pdbx_strand_id
1 'polypeptide(L)'
;MGHGYKGDTGHHHSITENLSSLTSSYDYYNGYFGKKGQGRDYVRNITSADPVKIAQDFYDKAAHGGIELPMSNGKGHYTKMKDGSILSYREVSSSDGTPAVEINIKKSTNHGGIKYQKIHFVKGR
;
A
#
# COMPACT_ATOMS: atom_id res chain seq x y z
N MET A 1 -5.65 6.13 26.24
CA MET A 1 -6.56 5.54 25.24
C MET A 1 -5.67 5.00 24.13
N GLY A 2 -5.49 3.68 24.08
CA GLY A 2 -4.57 3.04 23.14
C GLY A 2 -5.11 3.17 21.72
N HIS A 3 -4.48 3.99 20.90
CA HIS A 3 -4.72 3.94 19.45
C HIS A 3 -4.09 2.63 18.96
N GLY A 4 -4.91 1.59 18.83
CA GLY A 4 -4.47 0.27 18.38
C GLY A 4 -3.82 0.36 17.01
N TYR A 5 -2.62 -0.22 16.88
CA TYR A 5 -1.94 -0.32 15.60
C TYR A 5 -2.61 -1.39 14.73
N LYS A 6 -2.62 -1.19 13.41
CA LYS A 6 -3.21 -2.13 12.47
C LYS A 6 -2.59 -3.53 12.62
N GLY A 7 -3.40 -4.53 12.93
CA GLY A 7 -2.93 -5.90 13.20
C GLY A 7 -2.43 -6.16 14.62
N ASP A 8 -2.70 -5.24 15.56
CA ASP A 8 -2.47 -5.35 17.01
C ASP A 8 -1.03 -5.71 17.40
N THR A 9 -0.07 -5.04 16.77
CA THR A 9 1.37 -5.32 16.92
C THR A 9 1.98 -4.85 18.23
N GLY A 10 1.24 -4.11 19.06
CA GLY A 10 1.75 -3.47 20.28
C GLY A 10 2.77 -2.35 20.06
N HIS A 11 3.24 -2.10 18.82
CA HIS A 11 4.20 -1.04 18.49
C HIS A 11 4.02 -0.48 17.07
N HIS A 12 4.38 0.79 16.89
CA HIS A 12 4.26 1.50 15.62
C HIS A 12 5.35 1.04 14.64
N HIS A 13 4.95 0.44 13.52
CA HIS A 13 5.88 -0.06 12.50
C HIS A 13 6.23 1.02 11.48
N SER A 14 7.44 0.91 10.93
CA SER A 14 7.88 1.59 9.70
C SER A 14 7.55 0.72 8.49
N ILE A 15 7.37 1.30 7.30
CA ILE A 15 7.11 0.49 6.09
C ILE A 15 8.25 -0.49 5.77
N THR A 16 9.49 -0.14 6.14
CA THR A 16 10.68 -0.99 5.98
C THR A 16 10.59 -2.29 6.79
N GLU A 17 9.92 -2.27 7.95
CA GLU A 17 9.72 -3.47 8.78
C GLU A 17 8.78 -4.48 8.09
N ASN A 18 7.87 -3.98 7.26
CA ASN A 18 6.92 -4.79 6.50
C ASN A 18 7.47 -5.29 5.16
N LEU A 19 8.65 -4.84 4.73
CA LEU A 19 9.21 -5.15 3.41
C LEU A 19 9.40 -6.64 3.19
N SER A 20 9.91 -7.39 4.17
CA SER A 20 10.16 -8.83 4.02
C SER A 20 8.88 -9.62 3.69
N SER A 21 7.76 -9.26 4.34
CA SER A 21 6.43 -9.84 4.10
C SER A 21 5.90 -9.48 2.71
N LEU A 22 6.15 -8.25 2.27
CA LEU A 22 5.73 -7.79 0.94
C LEU A 22 6.55 -8.45 -0.18
N THR A 23 7.87 -8.42 -0.10
CA THR A 23 8.76 -8.94 -1.15
C THR A 23 8.73 -10.45 -1.26
N SER A 24 8.27 -11.16 -0.22
CA SER A 24 8.01 -12.61 -0.30
C SER A 24 6.66 -12.95 -0.96
N SER A 25 5.70 -12.03 -0.94
CA SER A 25 4.35 -12.22 -1.49
C SER A 25 4.16 -11.61 -2.88
N TYR A 26 4.95 -10.59 -3.23
CA TYR A 26 4.73 -9.75 -4.39
C TYR A 26 6.03 -9.46 -5.13
N ASP A 27 5.96 -9.45 -6.47
CA ASP A 27 7.07 -9.05 -7.33
C ASP A 27 7.59 -7.67 -6.95
N TYR A 28 8.84 -7.60 -6.51
CA TYR A 28 9.51 -6.37 -6.11
C TYR A 28 10.79 -6.15 -6.90
N TYR A 29 10.89 -5.01 -7.56
CA TYR A 29 12.07 -4.65 -8.35
C TYR A 29 12.34 -3.15 -8.31
N ASN A 30 13.57 -2.77 -7.96
CA ASN A 30 14.07 -1.39 -7.98
C ASN A 30 13.15 -0.38 -7.25
N GLY A 31 12.62 -0.78 -6.08
CA GLY A 31 11.74 0.06 -5.26
C GLY A 31 10.25 0.01 -5.61
N TYR A 32 9.86 -0.82 -6.58
CA TYR A 32 8.48 -0.91 -7.07
C TYR A 32 7.90 -2.31 -6.92
N PHE A 33 6.60 -2.38 -6.64
CA PHE A 33 5.84 -3.61 -6.63
C PHE A 33 5.04 -3.76 -7.93
N GLY A 34 5.06 -4.96 -8.52
CA GLY A 34 4.35 -5.27 -9.75
C GLY A 34 4.98 -4.67 -11.01
N LYS A 35 4.26 -4.79 -12.13
CA LYS A 35 4.72 -4.35 -13.46
C LYS A 35 4.45 -2.87 -13.67
N LYS A 36 5.23 -2.20 -14.52
CA LYS A 36 4.96 -0.80 -14.91
C LYS A 36 3.56 -0.71 -15.56
N GLY A 37 2.71 0.18 -15.06
CA GLY A 37 1.37 0.41 -15.60
C GLY A 37 1.36 1.36 -16.80
N GLN A 38 0.20 1.50 -17.43
CA GLN A 38 -0.03 2.51 -18.47
C GLN A 38 -0.31 3.85 -17.79
N GLY A 39 0.58 4.83 -17.97
CA GLY A 39 0.44 6.14 -17.33
C GLY A 39 1.79 6.71 -16.86
N ARG A 40 1.75 7.41 -15.72
CA ARG A 40 2.95 8.02 -15.11
C ARG A 40 3.94 6.95 -14.64
N ASP A 41 5.22 7.30 -14.54
CA ASP A 41 6.29 6.34 -14.24
C ASP A 41 6.20 5.64 -12.86
N TYR A 42 5.42 6.22 -11.95
CA TYR A 42 5.16 5.64 -10.63
C TYR A 42 3.93 4.72 -10.59
N VAL A 43 3.20 4.59 -11.70
CA VAL A 43 2.02 3.72 -11.79
C VAL A 43 2.49 2.28 -12.00
N ARG A 44 1.92 1.37 -11.21
CA ARG A 44 2.22 -0.06 -11.25
C ARG A 44 0.93 -0.87 -11.31
N ASN A 45 1.03 -2.07 -11.85
CA ASN A 45 -0.06 -3.01 -11.97
C ASN A 45 0.32 -4.35 -11.33
N ILE A 46 -0.56 -4.86 -10.47
CA ILE A 46 -0.52 -6.24 -9.98
C ILE A 46 -1.75 -6.95 -10.55
N THR A 47 -1.51 -8.07 -11.23
CA THR A 47 -2.57 -8.84 -11.89
C THR A 47 -3.00 -9.99 -10.99
N SER A 48 -4.31 -10.16 -10.80
CA SER A 48 -4.90 -11.23 -9.97
C SER A 48 -6.22 -11.72 -10.56
N ALA A 49 -6.65 -12.93 -10.20
CA ALA A 49 -8.02 -13.40 -10.46
C ALA A 49 -9.05 -12.64 -9.61
N ASP A 50 -8.65 -12.23 -8.40
CA ASP A 50 -9.43 -11.42 -7.45
C ASP A 50 -8.63 -10.17 -7.05
N PRO A 51 -8.82 -9.05 -7.77
CA PRO A 51 -8.07 -7.83 -7.53
C PRO A 51 -8.39 -7.16 -6.19
N VAL A 52 -9.64 -7.27 -5.71
CA VAL A 52 -10.08 -6.63 -4.45
C VAL A 52 -9.37 -7.30 -3.29
N LYS A 53 -9.44 -8.64 -3.24
CA LYS A 53 -8.80 -9.42 -2.17
C LYS A 53 -7.29 -9.22 -2.11
N ILE A 54 -6.62 -9.22 -3.27
CA ILE A 54 -5.16 -9.03 -3.31
C ILE A 54 -4.78 -7.59 -2.98
N ALA A 55 -5.56 -6.59 -3.39
CA ALA A 55 -5.30 -5.21 -3.01
C ALA A 55 -5.40 -5.01 -1.50
N GLN A 56 -6.41 -5.62 -0.87
CA GLN A 56 -6.59 -5.60 0.57
C GLN A 56 -5.44 -6.32 1.29
N ASP A 57 -5.07 -7.53 0.86
CA ASP A 57 -3.94 -8.28 1.45
C ASP A 57 -2.62 -7.49 1.33
N PHE A 58 -2.34 -6.93 0.16
CA PHE A 58 -1.16 -6.09 -0.05
C PHE A 58 -1.17 -4.90 0.91
N TYR A 59 -2.30 -4.21 1.01
CA TYR A 59 -2.43 -3.06 1.90
C TYR A 59 -2.26 -3.47 3.36
N ASP A 60 -2.89 -4.56 3.79
CA ASP A 60 -2.83 -5.02 5.17
C ASP A 60 -1.41 -5.40 5.59
N LYS A 61 -0.65 -6.06 4.71
CA LYS A 61 0.77 -6.34 4.92
C LYS A 61 1.61 -5.06 4.93
N ALA A 62 1.37 -4.15 3.98
CA ALA A 62 2.20 -2.96 3.84
C ALA A 62 1.98 -1.93 4.96
N ALA A 63 0.73 -1.81 5.41
CA ALA A 63 0.28 -0.87 6.44
C ALA A 63 0.28 -1.47 7.86
N HIS A 64 0.72 -2.73 8.00
CA HIS A 64 0.76 -3.43 9.28
C HIS A 64 1.54 -2.63 10.32
N GLY A 65 1.03 -2.58 11.56
CA GLY A 65 1.62 -1.80 12.65
C GLY A 65 1.47 -0.28 12.51
N GLY A 66 0.79 0.25 11.49
CA GLY A 66 0.51 1.67 11.33
C GLY A 66 -0.79 2.16 11.99
N ILE A 67 -1.00 3.48 11.98
CA ILE A 67 -2.23 4.12 12.48
C ILE A 67 -3.18 4.37 11.29
N GLU A 68 -4.26 3.60 11.22
CA GLU A 68 -5.27 3.69 10.17
C GLU A 68 -6.31 4.77 10.46
N LEU A 69 -6.66 5.55 9.44
CA LEU A 69 -7.62 6.63 9.49
C LEU A 69 -8.51 6.60 8.24
N PRO A 70 -9.82 6.85 8.36
CA PRO A 70 -10.68 6.99 7.21
C PRO A 70 -10.30 8.22 6.39
N MET A 71 -10.43 8.15 5.06
CA MET A 71 -10.30 9.33 4.21
C MET A 71 -11.49 10.26 4.40
N SER A 72 -11.26 11.58 4.32
CA SER A 72 -12.32 12.60 4.53
C SER A 72 -13.50 12.50 3.55
N ASN A 73 -13.31 11.86 2.40
CA ASN A 73 -14.35 11.65 1.40
C ASN A 73 -15.14 10.34 1.60
N GLY A 74 -14.84 9.55 2.64
CA GLY A 74 -15.45 8.25 2.92
C GLY A 74 -15.11 7.14 1.92
N LYS A 75 -14.25 7.40 0.92
CA LYS A 75 -13.93 6.47 -0.16
C LYS A 75 -12.58 5.79 0.06
N GLY A 76 -12.45 5.11 1.18
CA GLY A 76 -11.25 4.36 1.56
C GLY A 76 -10.62 4.86 2.85
N HIS A 77 -9.43 4.34 3.13
CA HIS A 77 -8.69 4.61 4.34
C HIS A 77 -7.20 4.78 4.02
N TYR A 78 -6.48 5.44 4.92
CA TYR A 78 -5.04 5.59 4.82
C TYR A 78 -4.40 5.28 6.16
N THR A 79 -3.19 4.75 6.13
CA THR A 79 -2.42 4.40 7.30
C THR A 79 -1.14 5.21 7.33
N LYS A 80 -0.90 5.84 8.49
CA LYS A 80 0.35 6.55 8.80
C LYS A 80 1.31 5.60 9.52
N MET A 81 2.47 5.40 8.91
CA MET A 81 3.55 4.59 9.47
C MET A 81 4.48 5.43 10.35
N LYS A 82 5.27 4.76 11.19
CA LYS A 82 6.22 5.41 12.12
C LYS A 82 7.27 6.25 11.41
N ASP A 83 7.75 5.77 10.27
CA ASP A 83 8.74 6.46 9.45
C ASP A 83 8.19 7.72 8.78
N GLY A 84 6.87 7.94 8.82
CA GLY A 84 6.20 9.06 8.15
C GLY A 84 5.70 8.73 6.74
N SER A 85 5.88 7.48 6.29
CA SER A 85 5.21 7.02 5.07
C SER A 85 3.69 6.93 5.27
N ILE A 86 2.95 7.16 4.19
CA ILE A 86 1.49 7.09 4.18
C ILE A 86 1.07 6.09 3.11
N LEU A 87 0.35 5.06 3.52
CA LEU A 87 -0.28 4.11 2.62
C LEU A 87 -1.75 4.46 2.50
N SER A 88 -2.32 4.36 1.30
CA SER A 88 -3.72 4.67 1.06
C SER A 88 -4.36 3.56 0.26
N TYR A 89 -5.48 3.03 0.74
CA TYR A 89 -6.27 2.01 0.06
C TYR A 89 -7.60 2.57 -0.40
N ARG A 90 -7.97 2.22 -1.64
CA ARG A 90 -9.28 2.46 -2.21
C ARG A 90 -9.74 1.20 -2.94
N GLU A 91 -10.85 0.64 -2.49
CA GLU A 91 -11.49 -0.51 -3.14
C GLU A 91 -11.95 -0.18 -4.57
N VAL A 92 -12.41 1.05 -4.79
CA VAL A 92 -12.75 1.56 -6.12
C VAL A 92 -11.99 2.85 -6.36
N SER A 93 -10.99 2.80 -7.24
CA SER A 93 -10.28 3.98 -7.72
C SER A 93 -11.17 4.78 -8.67
N SER A 94 -11.27 6.08 -8.43
CA SER A 94 -12.07 7.01 -9.23
C SER A 94 -11.63 7.14 -10.70
N SER A 95 -10.44 6.64 -11.04
CA SER A 95 -9.89 6.72 -12.40
C SER A 95 -10.38 5.59 -13.31
N ASP A 96 -10.28 4.34 -12.84
CA ASP A 96 -10.44 3.15 -13.71
C ASP A 96 -11.38 2.09 -13.11
N GLY A 97 -12.00 2.38 -11.96
CA GLY A 97 -12.91 1.46 -11.26
C GLY A 97 -12.22 0.28 -10.58
N THR A 98 -10.88 0.20 -10.59
CA THR A 98 -10.11 -0.88 -10.00
C THR A 98 -9.67 -0.57 -8.56
N PRO A 99 -9.44 -1.59 -7.71
CA PRO A 99 -8.78 -1.40 -6.43
C PRO A 99 -7.39 -0.80 -6.60
N ALA A 100 -7.00 0.08 -5.70
CA ALA A 100 -5.71 0.75 -5.74
C ALA A 100 -5.09 0.94 -4.36
N VAL A 101 -3.78 0.75 -4.29
CA VAL A 101 -2.95 1.10 -3.15
C VAL A 101 -1.93 2.14 -3.57
N GLU A 102 -1.83 3.24 -2.84
CA GLU A 102 -0.79 4.25 -3.02
C GLU A 102 0.18 4.20 -1.84
N ILE A 103 1.48 4.19 -2.13
CA ILE A 103 2.56 4.28 -1.15
C ILE A 103 3.23 5.64 -1.31
N ASN A 104 3.04 6.51 -0.32
CA ASN A 104 3.60 7.84 -0.30
C ASN A 104 4.76 7.93 0.71
N ILE A 105 5.98 7.97 0.19
CA ILE A 105 7.23 8.05 0.97
C ILE A 105 7.80 9.47 1.07
N LYS A 106 7.10 10.50 0.59
CA LYS A 106 7.66 11.88 0.51
C LYS A 106 8.08 12.46 1.87
N LYS A 107 7.43 12.02 2.94
CA LYS A 107 7.74 12.43 4.32
C LYS A 107 8.42 11.31 5.12
N SER A 108 8.75 10.20 4.47
CA SER A 108 9.40 9.08 5.14
C SER A 108 10.85 9.45 5.46
N THR A 109 11.28 9.14 6.69
CA THR A 109 12.68 9.26 7.11
C THR A 109 13.50 8.02 6.74
N ASN A 110 12.87 6.86 6.59
CA ASN A 110 13.50 5.62 6.16
C ASN A 110 12.49 4.64 5.56
N HIS A 111 12.51 4.50 4.22
CA HIS A 111 11.58 3.69 3.44
C HIS A 111 12.24 2.47 2.76
N GLY A 112 13.45 2.06 3.18
CA GLY A 112 14.04 0.79 2.74
C GLY A 112 14.22 0.63 1.23
N GLY A 113 14.39 1.73 0.50
CA GLY A 113 14.52 1.73 -0.96
C GLY A 113 13.21 1.72 -1.75
N ILE A 114 12.05 1.68 -1.06
CA ILE A 114 10.74 1.82 -1.71
C ILE A 114 10.64 3.21 -2.36
N LYS A 115 10.05 3.26 -3.56
CA LYS A 115 9.75 4.51 -4.25
C LYS A 115 8.28 4.87 -4.10
N TYR A 116 7.99 6.16 -4.28
CA TYR A 116 6.62 6.63 -4.46
C TYR A 116 5.97 5.85 -5.60
N GLN A 117 4.80 5.26 -5.33
CA GLN A 117 4.10 4.45 -6.31
C GLN A 117 2.60 4.38 -6.05
N LYS A 118 1.85 4.24 -7.14
CA LYS A 118 0.43 3.94 -7.12
C LYS A 118 0.21 2.63 -7.86
N ILE A 119 -0.32 1.64 -7.15
CA ILE A 119 -0.47 0.28 -7.62
C ILE A 119 -1.95 0.03 -7.88
N HIS A 120 -2.29 -0.27 -9.13
CA HIS A 120 -3.62 -0.70 -9.54
C HIS A 120 -3.67 -2.22 -9.57
N PHE A 121 -4.70 -2.80 -8.94
CA PHE A 121 -4.91 -4.23 -8.95
C PHE A 121 -5.94 -4.55 -10.04
N VAL A 122 -5.52 -5.31 -11.04
CA VAL A 122 -6.30 -5.55 -12.26
C VAL A 122 -6.60 -7.03 -12.43
N LYS A 123 -7.75 -7.34 -13.03
CA LYS A 123 -8.09 -8.73 -13.33
C LYS A 123 -7.19 -9.26 -14.45
N GLY A 124 -6.56 -10.41 -14.24
CA GLY A 124 -5.86 -11.12 -15.32
C GLY A 124 -6.83 -11.56 -16.40
N ARG A 125 -6.44 -11.40 -17.66
CA ARG A 125 -7.15 -11.98 -18.80
C ARG A 125 -6.82 -13.46 -18.94
#